data_AF-A0A6L3F9X4-F1
#
_entry.id   AF-A0A6L3F9X4-F1
#
_cell.length_a   1.000
_cell.length_b   1.000
_cell.length_c   1.000
_cell.angle_alpha   90.00
_cell.angle_beta   90.00
_cell.angle_gamma   90.00
#
_symmetry.space_group_name_H-M   'P 1'
#
loop_
_entity.id
_entity.type
_entity.pdbx_description
1 polymer ?
#
loop_
_entity_poly.entity_id
_entity_poly.type
_entity_poly.pdbx_seq_one_letter_code
_entity_poly.pdbx_strand_id
1 'polypeptide(L)'
;MATNTATLNNQVEYTSPTRRRVTGIIFLVLAAGLWWLFARGLDPEAATKFGLVPGGSSQELPDWIFTTLPMINVLAGLSALIGGYQLARGFGKRTNLMIGLVAMFFIFGFLSWATSGGSLNLGGLLRSALVKAVPLTFGAMSGVLCERAGVVNIAIEGMMLTGAFMGALVGSLTNIWIGLLSAVLAGGLLALVLAVLSIKYKTDQIISGTVINIFATGITSFLSAKFLQKYSELNDPGRFPTIELPVLSDIPFIGPIMFQHNVFVYAMYIFLIVLTIGLYYTRWGLRVRAVGEHPKAADTLGINVFRTRYMSVVLGGFMAGFGGAYFTLGSVGRFDEVMTAGRGFIGLAAMIFGNWNPFGSFGAGLLIG
;
A
#
# COMPACT_ATOMS: atom_id res chain seq x y z
N MET A 1 -18.42 -14.53 -43.96
CA MET A 1 -17.02 -14.05 -44.04
C MET A 1 -16.43 -14.19 -42.64
N ALA A 2 -15.73 -15.29 -42.36
CA ALA A 2 -15.26 -15.60 -41.02
C ALA A 2 -14.08 -14.68 -40.67
N THR A 3 -14.31 -13.70 -39.81
CA THR A 3 -13.28 -12.81 -39.28
C THR A 3 -12.38 -13.63 -38.35
N ASN A 4 -11.17 -13.91 -38.82
CA ASN A 4 -10.19 -14.72 -38.10
C ASN A 4 -9.83 -14.03 -36.78
N THR A 5 -9.96 -14.72 -35.64
CA THR A 5 -9.70 -14.17 -34.29
C THR A 5 -8.27 -13.62 -34.15
N ALA A 6 -7.35 -14.06 -35.00
CA ALA A 6 -5.98 -13.54 -35.10
C ALA A 6 -5.89 -12.08 -35.60
N THR A 7 -6.81 -11.63 -36.46
CA THR A 7 -6.75 -10.24 -36.98
C THR A 7 -7.25 -9.22 -35.96
N LEU A 8 -8.12 -9.61 -35.03
CA LEU A 8 -8.57 -8.75 -33.92
C LEU A 8 -7.47 -8.55 -32.86
N ASN A 9 -6.67 -9.58 -32.56
CA ASN A 9 -5.57 -9.44 -31.59
C ASN A 9 -4.41 -8.57 -32.08
N ASN A 10 -4.15 -8.53 -33.39
CA ASN A 10 -3.08 -7.68 -33.96
C ASN A 10 -3.47 -6.20 -34.08
N GLN A 11 -4.76 -5.84 -34.02
CA GLN A 11 -5.19 -4.44 -34.12
C GLN A 11 -5.19 -3.68 -32.78
N VAL A 12 -4.99 -4.36 -31.65
CA VAL A 12 -4.95 -3.72 -30.32
C VAL A 12 -3.51 -3.33 -29.91
N GLU A 13 -2.50 -3.66 -30.71
CA GLU A 13 -1.08 -3.47 -30.35
C GLU A 13 -0.44 -2.20 -30.94
N TYR A 14 -1.24 -1.20 -31.30
CA TYR A 14 -0.70 0.14 -31.60
C TYR A 14 -0.47 0.90 -30.28
N THR A 15 0.73 0.76 -29.68
CA THR A 15 1.14 1.75 -28.67
C THR A 15 1.14 3.11 -29.35
N SER A 16 0.34 4.06 -28.85
CA SER A 16 0.26 5.38 -29.48
C SER A 16 1.68 5.96 -29.61
N PRO A 17 2.07 6.46 -30.80
CA PRO A 17 3.41 7.02 -31.01
C PRO A 17 3.73 8.13 -30.01
N THR A 18 2.70 8.85 -29.54
CA THR A 18 2.79 9.83 -28.46
C THR A 18 3.25 9.21 -27.13
N ARG A 19 2.65 8.10 -26.68
CA ARG A 19 3.03 7.44 -25.42
C ARG A 19 4.48 6.97 -25.46
N ARG A 20 4.91 6.40 -26.59
CA ARG A 20 6.30 5.97 -26.80
C ARG A 20 7.29 7.15 -26.71
N ARG A 21 6.99 8.26 -27.39
CA ARG A 21 7.83 9.47 -27.36
C ARG A 21 7.89 10.09 -25.97
N VAL A 22 6.75 10.28 -25.31
CA VAL A 22 6.67 10.88 -23.97
C VAL A 22 7.43 10.03 -22.95
N THR A 23 7.20 8.71 -22.93
CA THR A 23 7.93 7.83 -21.99
C THR A 23 9.43 7.79 -22.25
N GLY A 24 9.86 7.78 -23.50
CA GLY A 24 11.28 7.85 -23.84
C GLY A 24 11.93 9.17 -23.42
N ILE A 25 11.26 10.31 -23.60
CA ILE A 25 11.72 11.62 -23.12
C ILE A 25 11.83 11.61 -21.58
N ILE A 26 10.84 11.09 -20.87
CA ILE A 26 10.86 10.99 -19.41
C ILE A 26 12.10 10.20 -18.93
N PHE A 27 12.43 9.08 -19.58
CA PHE A 27 13.61 8.29 -19.21
C PHE A 27 14.92 9.07 -19.42
N LEU A 28 15.04 9.81 -20.52
CA LEU A 28 16.20 10.67 -20.77
C LEU A 28 16.29 11.81 -19.75
N VAL A 29 15.16 12.41 -19.36
CA VAL A 29 15.12 13.45 -18.33
C VAL A 29 15.54 12.89 -16.96
N LEU A 30 15.06 11.69 -16.59
CA LEU A 30 15.48 11.02 -15.35
C LEU A 30 16.96 10.65 -15.38
N ALA A 31 17.48 10.19 -16.52
CA ALA A 31 18.91 9.92 -16.70
C ALA A 31 19.77 11.20 -16.55
N ALA A 32 19.35 12.29 -17.19
CA ALA A 32 20.01 13.59 -17.03
C ALA A 32 19.90 14.10 -15.58
N GLY A 33 18.76 13.90 -14.93
CA GLY A 33 18.53 14.22 -13.53
C GLY A 33 19.44 13.46 -12.57
N LEU A 34 19.60 12.14 -12.77
CA LEU A 34 20.55 11.30 -12.02
C LEU A 34 21.95 11.91 -12.05
N TRP A 35 22.43 12.26 -13.24
CA TRP A 35 23.77 12.82 -13.38
C TRP A 35 23.87 14.25 -12.83
N TRP A 36 22.91 15.12 -13.18
CA TRP A 36 22.94 16.52 -12.78
C TRP A 36 22.82 16.69 -11.27
N LEU A 37 21.85 16.01 -10.65
CA LEU A 37 21.53 16.17 -9.22
C LEU A 37 22.51 15.42 -8.33
N PHE A 38 22.90 14.21 -8.75
CA PHE A 38 23.61 13.29 -7.85
C PHE A 38 25.10 13.14 -8.17
N ALA A 39 25.57 13.42 -9.40
CA ALA A 39 26.98 13.23 -9.74
C ALA A 39 27.85 14.49 -9.56
N ARG A 40 27.30 15.70 -9.75
CA ARG A 40 28.08 16.95 -9.89
C ARG A 40 28.83 17.44 -8.64
N GLY A 41 28.54 16.89 -7.46
CA GLY A 41 29.13 17.33 -6.20
C GLY A 41 29.72 16.18 -5.36
N LEU A 42 30.01 15.04 -5.99
CA LEU A 42 30.57 13.87 -5.31
C LEU A 42 32.09 13.83 -5.42
N ASP A 43 32.75 13.51 -4.31
CA ASP A 43 34.18 13.19 -4.32
C ASP A 43 34.41 11.88 -5.09
N PRO A 44 35.39 11.83 -6.02
CA PRO A 44 35.64 10.64 -6.83
C PRO A 44 36.01 9.38 -6.03
N GLU A 45 36.52 9.54 -4.81
CA GLU A 45 36.92 8.45 -3.92
C GLU A 45 35.87 8.11 -2.86
N ALA A 46 34.76 8.85 -2.79
CA ALA A 46 33.70 8.56 -1.83
C ALA A 46 33.13 7.16 -2.08
N ALA A 47 33.21 6.33 -1.04
CA ALA A 47 32.61 5.01 -1.03
C ALA A 47 31.26 5.06 -0.31
N THR A 48 30.27 4.36 -0.87
CA THR A 48 29.01 4.09 -0.21
C THR A 48 29.02 2.65 0.30
N LYS A 49 28.59 2.47 1.54
CA LYS A 49 28.46 1.16 2.17
C LYS A 49 26.98 0.83 2.44
N PHE A 50 26.43 -0.15 1.75
CA PHE A 50 25.09 -0.68 2.02
C PHE A 50 25.16 -1.94 2.87
N GLY A 51 24.73 -1.81 4.13
CA GLY A 51 24.58 -2.92 5.05
C GLY A 51 23.39 -3.80 4.65
N LEU A 52 23.62 -5.10 4.53
CA LEU A 52 22.59 -6.05 4.07
C LEU A 52 21.92 -6.80 5.22
N VAL A 53 22.45 -6.72 6.45
CA VAL A 53 21.91 -7.39 7.63
C VAL A 53 20.60 -6.71 8.08
N PRO A 54 19.44 -7.32 7.85
CA PRO A 54 18.16 -6.76 8.30
C PRO A 54 18.07 -6.92 9.83
N GLY A 55 17.57 -5.91 10.52
CA GLY A 55 17.47 -5.94 11.99
C GLY A 55 16.69 -7.17 12.47
N GLY A 56 17.29 -8.01 13.32
CA GLY A 56 16.71 -9.26 13.82
C GLY A 56 17.31 -10.56 13.24
N SER A 57 18.19 -10.49 12.23
CA SER A 57 18.90 -11.67 11.74
C SER A 57 20.26 -11.86 12.41
N SER A 58 20.58 -13.09 12.83
CA SER A 58 21.92 -13.52 13.24
C SER A 58 22.86 -13.84 12.06
N GLN A 59 22.37 -13.68 10.83
CA GLN A 59 23.14 -13.97 9.62
C GLN A 59 24.07 -12.79 9.29
N GLU A 60 25.37 -13.06 9.20
CA GLU A 60 26.36 -12.12 8.70
C GLU A 60 26.31 -12.10 7.17
N LEU A 61 25.72 -11.04 6.60
CA LEU A 61 25.76 -10.80 5.17
C LEU A 61 26.88 -9.80 4.87
N PRO A 62 27.71 -10.04 3.84
CA PRO A 62 28.76 -9.12 3.47
C PRO A 62 28.15 -7.78 3.02
N ASP A 63 28.70 -6.69 3.54
CA ASP A 63 28.25 -5.35 3.17
C ASP A 63 28.56 -5.07 1.70
N TRP A 64 27.63 -4.43 1.00
CA TRP A 64 27.86 -4.02 -0.38
C TRP A 64 28.56 -2.66 -0.41
N ILE A 65 29.83 -2.65 -0.79
CA ILE A 65 30.67 -1.45 -0.85
C ILE A 65 30.98 -1.15 -2.31
N PHE A 66 30.77 0.10 -2.74
CA PHE A 66 31.10 0.56 -4.07
C PHE A 66 31.42 2.07 -4.07
N THR A 67 32.18 2.52 -5.05
CA THR A 67 32.45 3.95 -5.26
C THR A 67 31.21 4.64 -5.82
N THR A 68 30.76 5.72 -5.18
CA THR A 68 29.46 6.34 -5.45
C THR A 68 29.38 6.96 -6.84
N LEU A 69 30.43 7.67 -7.27
CA LEU A 69 30.46 8.40 -8.54
C LEU A 69 30.38 7.47 -9.78
N PRO A 70 31.21 6.41 -9.92
CA PRO A 70 31.06 5.45 -11.01
C PRO A 70 29.69 4.79 -11.04
N MET A 71 29.11 4.47 -9.88
CA MET A 71 27.81 3.82 -9.81
C MET A 71 26.69 4.70 -10.37
N ILE A 72 26.65 5.98 -10.00
CA ILE A 72 25.66 6.93 -10.54
C ILE A 72 25.83 7.12 -12.04
N ASN A 73 27.07 7.18 -12.54
CA ASN A 73 27.34 7.28 -13.97
C ASN A 73 26.83 6.06 -14.75
N VAL A 74 27.01 4.85 -14.20
CA VAL A 74 26.47 3.61 -14.79
C VAL A 74 24.95 3.64 -14.81
N LEU A 75 24.30 4.03 -13.72
CA LEU A 75 22.83 4.11 -13.63
C LEU A 75 22.24 5.16 -14.59
N ALA A 76 22.88 6.33 -14.69
CA ALA A 76 22.50 7.37 -15.64
C ALA A 76 22.68 6.89 -17.09
N GLY A 77 23.80 6.25 -17.40
CA GLY A 77 24.07 5.66 -18.73
C GLY A 77 23.05 4.60 -19.12
N LEU A 78 22.75 3.65 -18.22
CA LEU A 78 21.73 2.62 -18.45
C LEU A 78 20.34 3.23 -18.65
N SER A 79 19.97 4.22 -17.84
CA SER A 79 18.69 4.94 -17.97
C SER A 79 18.61 5.68 -19.32
N ALA A 80 19.70 6.30 -19.77
CA ALA A 80 19.78 6.97 -21.06
C ALA A 80 19.67 5.99 -22.23
N LEU A 81 20.31 4.81 -22.13
CA LEU A 81 20.20 3.74 -23.14
C LEU A 81 18.76 3.22 -23.25
N ILE A 82 18.09 2.98 -22.11
CA ILE A 82 16.68 2.58 -22.07
C ILE A 82 15.80 3.67 -22.70
N GLY A 83 16.05 4.95 -22.38
CA GLY A 83 15.35 6.09 -22.97
C GLY A 83 15.53 6.18 -24.49
N GLY A 84 16.77 6.09 -24.97
CA GLY A 84 17.11 6.08 -26.39
C GLY A 84 16.46 4.91 -27.14
N TYR A 85 16.49 3.70 -26.56
CA TYR A 85 15.84 2.54 -27.15
C TYR A 85 14.31 2.70 -27.18
N GLN A 86 13.70 3.23 -26.12
CA GLN A 86 12.26 3.50 -26.08
C GLN A 86 11.85 4.50 -27.17
N LEU A 87 12.67 5.53 -27.43
CA LEU A 87 12.44 6.46 -28.54
C LEU A 87 12.66 5.82 -29.91
N ALA A 88 13.67 4.98 -30.08
CA ALA A 88 14.09 4.41 -31.37
C ALA A 88 13.26 3.21 -31.84
N ARG A 89 12.91 2.29 -30.94
CA ARG A 89 12.13 1.06 -31.25
C ARG A 89 10.89 0.89 -30.39
N GLY A 90 10.94 1.34 -29.13
CA GLY A 90 9.85 1.16 -28.17
C GLY A 90 9.78 -0.26 -27.61
N PHE A 91 9.35 -0.38 -26.35
CA PHE A 91 9.27 -1.65 -25.62
C PHE A 91 7.88 -2.30 -25.62
N GLY A 92 6.88 -1.71 -26.30
CA GLY A 92 5.52 -2.25 -26.37
C GLY A 92 4.93 -2.48 -24.97
N LYS A 93 4.43 -3.70 -24.72
CA LYS A 93 3.90 -4.15 -23.41
C LYS A 93 4.90 -4.08 -22.26
N ARG A 94 6.21 -4.16 -22.54
CA ARG A 94 7.28 -4.09 -21.52
C ARG A 94 7.61 -2.65 -21.10
N THR A 95 7.00 -1.64 -21.70
CA THR A 95 7.22 -0.23 -21.33
C THR A 95 6.98 0.01 -19.83
N ASN A 96 5.94 -0.59 -19.24
CA ASN A 96 5.65 -0.42 -17.81
C ASN A 96 6.76 -1.01 -16.92
N LEU A 97 7.36 -2.13 -17.33
CA LEU A 97 8.50 -2.73 -16.64
C LEU A 97 9.71 -1.78 -16.70
N MET A 98 9.97 -1.19 -17.87
CA MET A 98 11.05 -0.22 -18.04
C MET A 98 10.85 1.05 -17.21
N ILE A 99 9.61 1.53 -17.05
CA ILE A 99 9.31 2.65 -16.14
C ILE A 99 9.72 2.27 -14.70
N GLY A 100 9.31 1.09 -14.24
CA GLY A 100 9.68 0.60 -12.90
C GLY A 100 11.20 0.45 -12.73
N LEU A 101 11.89 -0.04 -13.76
CA LEU A 101 13.34 -0.21 -13.73
C LEU A 101 14.09 1.12 -13.67
N VAL A 102 13.71 2.10 -14.50
CA VAL A 102 14.33 3.44 -14.49
C VAL A 102 14.02 4.17 -13.18
N ALA A 103 12.81 4.02 -12.63
CA ALA A 103 12.48 4.54 -11.31
C ALA A 103 13.34 3.90 -10.21
N MET A 104 13.58 2.59 -10.27
CA MET A 104 14.46 1.88 -9.35
C MET A 104 15.91 2.39 -9.45
N PHE A 105 16.42 2.62 -10.66
CA PHE A 105 17.74 3.24 -10.85
C PHE A 105 17.81 4.65 -10.27
N PHE A 106 16.74 5.44 -10.43
CA PHE A 106 16.66 6.77 -9.85
C PHE A 106 16.70 6.73 -8.32
N ILE A 107 15.90 5.87 -7.69
CA ILE A 107 15.86 5.68 -6.23
C ILE A 107 17.21 5.17 -5.73
N PHE A 108 17.79 4.17 -6.39
CA PHE A 108 19.09 3.62 -6.01
C PHE A 108 20.21 4.67 -6.14
N GLY A 109 20.20 5.47 -7.21
CA GLY A 109 21.13 6.58 -7.41
C GLY A 109 21.00 7.64 -6.31
N PHE A 110 19.75 8.00 -5.96
CA PHE A 110 19.46 8.91 -4.85
C PHE A 110 19.98 8.36 -3.51
N LEU A 111 19.71 7.09 -3.18
CA LEU A 111 20.18 6.47 -1.94
C LEU A 111 21.71 6.38 -1.88
N SER A 112 22.34 6.08 -3.02
CA SER A 112 23.80 6.03 -3.13
C SER A 112 24.41 7.40 -2.87
N TRP A 113 23.86 8.45 -3.48
CA TRP A 113 24.27 9.84 -3.25
C TRP A 113 24.03 10.31 -1.81
N ALA A 114 22.84 10.04 -1.26
CA ALA A 114 22.49 10.42 0.10
C ALA A 114 23.37 9.73 1.16
N THR A 115 23.98 8.61 0.80
CA THR A 115 24.89 7.83 1.66
C THR A 115 26.35 7.91 1.18
N SER A 116 26.71 8.93 0.41
CA SER A 116 28.08 9.12 -0.05
C SER A 116 29.02 9.35 1.14
N GLY A 117 30.10 8.57 1.23
CA GLY A 117 31.08 8.66 2.33
C GLY A 117 30.59 8.09 3.66
N GLY A 118 29.44 7.42 3.68
CA GLY A 118 28.84 6.84 4.88
C GLY A 118 28.34 5.41 4.67
N SER A 119 27.52 4.95 5.63
CA SER A 119 26.86 3.65 5.57
C SER A 119 25.35 3.77 5.76
N LEU A 120 24.60 2.94 5.05
CA LEU A 120 23.14 2.81 5.15
C LEU A 120 22.76 1.34 5.28
N ASN A 121 21.96 0.99 6.28
CA ASN A 121 21.44 -0.36 6.42
C ASN A 121 20.26 -0.55 5.45
N LEU A 122 20.55 -1.05 4.25
CA LEU A 122 19.56 -1.30 3.21
C LEU A 122 18.58 -2.41 3.60
N GLY A 123 19.07 -3.47 4.25
CA GLY A 123 18.21 -4.55 4.75
C GLY A 123 17.19 -4.04 5.78
N GLY A 124 17.64 -3.21 6.71
CA GLY A 124 16.80 -2.53 7.69
C GLY A 124 15.81 -1.54 7.06
N LEU A 125 16.24 -0.77 6.07
CA LEU A 125 15.39 0.16 5.31
C LEU A 125 14.25 -0.59 4.63
N LEU A 126 14.55 -1.66 3.89
CA LEU A 126 13.55 -2.47 3.19
C LEU A 126 12.58 -3.16 4.15
N ARG A 127 13.08 -3.69 5.28
CA ARG A 127 12.25 -4.25 6.34
C ARG A 127 11.31 -3.18 6.93
N SER A 128 11.81 -1.98 7.17
CA SER A 128 11.01 -0.87 7.70
C SER A 128 9.94 -0.41 6.71
N ALA A 129 10.30 -0.29 5.43
CA ALA A 129 9.36 0.07 4.35
C ALA A 129 8.19 -0.92 4.28
N LEU A 130 8.48 -2.23 4.31
CA LEU A 130 7.44 -3.27 4.35
C LEU A 130 6.51 -3.10 5.56
N VAL A 131 7.08 -2.95 6.75
CA VAL A 131 6.33 -2.82 8.01
C VAL A 131 5.44 -1.57 8.00
N LYS A 132 5.95 -0.44 7.50
CA LYS A 132 5.18 0.81 7.36
C LYS A 132 4.13 0.77 6.25
N ALA A 133 4.36 -0.03 5.20
CA ALA A 133 3.41 -0.23 4.12
C ALA A 133 2.16 -1.02 4.55
N VAL A 134 2.21 -1.78 5.65
CA VAL A 134 1.09 -2.62 6.13
C VAL A 134 -0.20 -1.81 6.31
N PRO A 135 -0.26 -0.79 7.20
CA PRO A 135 -1.49 -0.01 7.40
C PRO A 135 -1.91 0.76 6.14
N LEU A 136 -0.95 1.23 5.33
CA LEU A 136 -1.24 1.92 4.08
C LEU A 136 -1.91 0.99 3.07
N THR A 137 -1.43 -0.25 2.96
CA THR A 137 -1.98 -1.27 2.06
C THR A 137 -3.37 -1.69 2.50
N PHE A 138 -3.60 -1.84 3.80
CA PHE A 138 -4.95 -2.13 4.33
C PHE A 138 -5.94 -0.98 4.08
N GLY A 139 -5.52 0.28 4.30
CA GLY A 139 -6.31 1.46 3.93
C GLY A 139 -6.60 1.49 2.42
N ALA A 140 -5.60 1.21 1.59
CA ALA A 140 -5.76 1.16 0.14
C ALA A 140 -6.70 0.03 -0.31
N MET A 141 -6.60 -1.17 0.27
CA MET A 141 -7.50 -2.29 -0.01
C MET A 141 -8.94 -2.00 0.42
N SER A 142 -9.13 -1.26 1.53
CA SER A 142 -10.44 -0.74 1.93
C SER A 142 -11.04 0.14 0.82
N GLY A 143 -10.28 1.11 0.34
CA GLY A 143 -10.74 1.99 -0.73
C GLY A 143 -10.96 1.27 -2.06
N VAL A 144 -10.10 0.30 -2.43
CA VAL A 144 -10.30 -0.54 -3.63
C VAL A 144 -11.65 -1.25 -3.58
N LEU A 145 -12.01 -1.85 -2.44
CA LEU A 145 -13.30 -2.54 -2.28
C LEU A 145 -14.49 -1.59 -2.48
N CYS A 146 -14.43 -0.41 -1.85
CA CYS A 146 -15.50 0.59 -1.91
C CYS A 146 -15.65 1.20 -3.31
N GLU A 147 -14.54 1.68 -3.90
CA GLU A 147 -14.58 2.41 -5.17
C GLU A 147 -14.88 1.50 -6.36
N ARG A 148 -14.46 0.23 -6.31
CA ARG A 148 -14.89 -0.74 -7.33
C ARG A 148 -16.40 -0.97 -7.33
N ALA A 149 -17.11 -0.64 -6.23
CA ALA A 149 -18.57 -0.66 -6.17
C ALA A 149 -19.22 0.71 -6.45
N GLY A 150 -18.42 1.75 -6.70
CA GLY A 150 -18.90 3.12 -6.97
C GLY A 150 -19.22 3.92 -5.70
N VAL A 151 -18.55 3.63 -4.58
CA VAL A 151 -18.63 4.42 -3.34
C VAL A 151 -17.22 4.83 -2.91
N VAL A 152 -16.94 6.13 -2.86
CA VAL A 152 -15.70 6.71 -2.38
C VAL A 152 -15.69 6.67 -0.85
N ASN A 153 -14.65 6.08 -0.27
CA ASN A 153 -14.52 5.93 1.19
C ASN A 153 -13.50 6.90 1.77
N ILE A 154 -13.89 8.15 1.98
CA ILE A 154 -13.04 9.15 2.67
C ILE A 154 -12.93 8.87 4.18
N ALA A 155 -13.83 8.05 4.75
CA ALA A 155 -13.86 7.72 6.17
C ALA A 155 -12.83 6.66 6.62
N ILE A 156 -11.92 6.21 5.74
CA ILE A 156 -10.90 5.19 6.06
C ILE A 156 -10.07 5.60 7.27
N GLU A 157 -9.69 6.88 7.38
CA GLU A 157 -8.91 7.40 8.52
C GLU A 157 -9.64 7.18 9.85
N GLY A 158 -10.91 7.56 9.93
CA GLY A 158 -11.74 7.39 11.12
C GLY A 158 -12.05 5.93 11.44
N MET A 159 -12.22 5.08 10.41
CA MET A 159 -12.39 3.63 10.58
C MET A 159 -11.12 2.99 11.17
N MET A 160 -9.94 3.38 10.66
CA MET A 160 -8.66 2.91 11.20
C MET A 160 -8.45 3.41 12.63
N LEU A 161 -8.73 4.68 12.91
CA LEU A 161 -8.52 5.26 14.25
C LEU A 161 -9.44 4.62 15.28
N THR A 162 -10.71 4.42 14.92
CA THR A 162 -11.68 3.74 15.79
C THR A 162 -11.33 2.27 15.97
N GLY A 163 -10.84 1.61 14.92
CA GLY A 163 -10.33 0.24 15.00
C GLY A 163 -9.13 0.14 15.95
N ALA A 164 -8.17 1.06 15.85
CA ALA A 164 -7.01 1.14 16.74
C ALA A 164 -7.43 1.29 18.21
N PHE A 165 -8.34 2.22 18.48
CA PHE A 165 -8.89 2.47 19.83
C PHE A 165 -9.62 1.24 20.39
N MET A 166 -10.57 0.69 19.64
CA MET A 166 -11.34 -0.49 20.09
C MET A 166 -10.43 -1.70 20.28
N GLY A 167 -9.45 -1.88 19.39
CA GLY A 167 -8.45 -2.94 19.50
C GLY A 167 -7.66 -2.86 20.80
N ALA A 168 -7.20 -1.67 21.18
CA ALA A 168 -6.51 -1.47 22.45
C ALA A 168 -7.44 -1.71 23.64
N LEU A 169 -8.58 -1.01 23.70
CA LEU A 169 -9.49 -1.07 24.83
C LEU A 169 -10.00 -2.50 25.10
N VAL A 170 -10.53 -3.17 24.07
CA VAL A 170 -11.09 -4.52 24.23
C VAL A 170 -9.97 -5.56 24.39
N GLY A 171 -8.83 -5.35 23.73
CA GLY A 171 -7.65 -6.21 23.88
C GLY A 171 -7.14 -6.24 25.32
N SER A 172 -7.09 -5.07 25.96
CA SER A 172 -6.72 -4.91 27.37
C SER A 172 -7.73 -5.52 28.35
N LEU A 173 -9.03 -5.42 28.05
CA LEU A 173 -10.07 -5.99 28.90
C LEU A 173 -10.18 -7.51 28.79
N THR A 174 -9.76 -8.09 27.67
CA THR A 174 -9.99 -9.51 27.36
C THR A 174 -8.71 -10.18 26.89
N ASN A 175 -8.50 -10.27 25.58
CA ASN A 175 -7.27 -10.75 24.96
C ASN A 175 -7.07 -10.10 23.60
N ILE A 176 -5.85 -10.20 23.09
CA ILE A 176 -5.42 -9.56 21.85
C ILE A 176 -6.22 -9.98 20.61
N TRP A 177 -6.73 -11.21 20.55
CA TRP A 177 -7.53 -11.71 19.42
C TRP A 177 -8.94 -11.12 19.41
N ILE A 178 -9.58 -11.02 20.59
CA ILE A 178 -10.87 -10.36 20.73
C ILE A 178 -10.71 -8.85 20.50
N GLY A 179 -9.60 -8.26 20.94
CA GLY A 179 -9.22 -6.89 20.58
C GLY A 179 -9.19 -6.70 19.06
N LEU A 180 -8.47 -7.55 18.32
CA LEU A 180 -8.43 -7.51 16.86
C LEU A 180 -9.82 -7.65 16.22
N LEU A 181 -10.64 -8.60 16.69
CA LEU A 181 -12.01 -8.75 16.18
C LEU A 181 -12.85 -7.50 16.43
N SER A 182 -12.75 -6.90 17.62
CA SER A 182 -13.48 -5.67 17.96
C SER A 182 -13.07 -4.50 17.05
N ALA A 183 -11.78 -4.40 16.71
CA ALA A 183 -11.26 -3.38 15.81
C ALA A 183 -11.84 -3.52 14.39
N VAL A 184 -11.87 -4.76 13.88
CA VAL A 184 -12.49 -5.09 12.59
C VAL A 184 -13.96 -4.71 12.59
N LEU A 185 -14.73 -5.14 13.60
CA LEU A 185 -16.16 -4.86 13.71
C LEU A 185 -16.45 -3.37 13.84
N ALA A 186 -15.64 -2.62 14.59
CA ALA A 186 -15.78 -1.17 14.73
C ALA A 186 -15.58 -0.43 13.40
N GLY A 187 -14.55 -0.80 12.63
CA GLY A 187 -14.34 -0.29 11.27
C GLY A 187 -15.52 -0.62 10.34
N GLY A 188 -16.03 -1.86 10.40
CA GLY A 188 -17.21 -2.28 9.65
C GLY A 188 -18.49 -1.54 10.04
N LEU A 189 -18.67 -1.22 11.32
CA LEU A 189 -19.81 -0.46 11.81
C LEU A 189 -19.79 0.98 11.28
N LEU A 190 -18.64 1.66 11.34
CA LEU A 190 -18.49 2.99 10.75
C LEU A 190 -18.66 2.97 9.22
N ALA A 191 -18.20 1.91 8.55
CA ALA A 191 -18.47 1.73 7.13
C ALA A 191 -19.94 1.48 6.82
N LEU A 192 -20.68 0.79 7.70
CA LEU A 192 -22.11 0.64 7.57
C LEU A 192 -22.81 2.01 7.69
N VAL A 193 -22.37 2.87 8.61
CA VAL A 193 -22.87 4.26 8.72
C VAL A 193 -22.60 5.01 7.41
N LEU A 194 -21.37 4.96 6.88
CA LEU A 194 -21.04 5.57 5.59
C LEU A 194 -21.93 5.02 4.46
N ALA A 195 -22.12 3.70 4.40
CA ALA A 195 -22.95 3.04 3.41
C ALA A 195 -24.40 3.50 3.50
N VAL A 196 -24.96 3.60 4.71
CA VAL A 196 -26.33 4.09 4.91
C VAL A 196 -26.47 5.54 4.44
N LEU A 197 -25.56 6.43 4.83
CA LEU A 197 -25.59 7.83 4.42
C LEU A 197 -25.48 7.97 2.90
N SER A 198 -24.46 7.35 2.31
CA SER A 198 -24.16 7.50 0.88
C SER A 198 -25.13 6.75 -0.04
N ILE A 199 -25.62 5.58 0.34
CA ILE A 199 -26.43 4.71 -0.53
C ILE A 199 -27.93 4.98 -0.33
N LYS A 200 -28.41 5.01 0.91
CA LYS A 200 -29.85 5.20 1.21
C LYS A 200 -30.23 6.67 1.17
N TYR A 201 -29.47 7.51 1.87
CA TYR A 201 -29.77 8.94 1.97
C TYR A 201 -29.15 9.78 0.85
N LYS A 202 -28.31 9.17 0.00
CA LYS A 202 -27.66 9.81 -1.16
C LYS A 202 -26.89 11.08 -0.78
N THR A 203 -26.33 11.10 0.43
CA THR A 203 -25.50 12.21 0.88
C THR A 203 -24.17 12.21 0.12
N ASP A 204 -23.55 13.38 0.02
CA ASP A 204 -22.21 13.49 -0.54
C ASP A 204 -21.23 12.65 0.30
N GLN A 205 -20.45 11.82 -0.38
CA GLN A 205 -19.56 10.83 0.22
C GLN A 205 -18.33 11.48 0.87
N ILE A 206 -17.88 12.62 0.34
CA ILE A 206 -16.76 13.40 0.90
C ILE A 206 -17.23 14.05 2.20
N ILE A 207 -18.40 14.68 2.21
CA ILE A 207 -18.97 15.30 3.41
C ILE A 207 -19.23 14.24 4.49
N SER A 208 -19.93 13.16 4.13
CA SER A 208 -20.25 12.08 5.08
C SER A 208 -18.99 11.43 5.63
N GLY A 209 -18.00 11.18 4.77
CA GLY A 209 -16.72 10.62 5.19
C GLY A 209 -15.95 11.53 6.13
N THR A 210 -15.93 12.83 5.85
CA THR A 210 -15.31 13.85 6.70
C THR A 210 -15.95 13.92 8.08
N VAL A 211 -17.29 13.87 8.14
CA VAL A 211 -18.03 13.84 9.41
C VAL A 211 -17.68 12.61 10.24
N ILE A 212 -17.59 11.43 9.61
CA ILE A 212 -17.19 10.19 10.30
C ILE A 212 -15.77 10.30 10.84
N ASN A 213 -14.84 10.90 10.08
CA ASN A 213 -13.47 11.13 10.55
C ASN A 213 -13.42 12.06 11.76
N ILE A 214 -14.12 13.19 11.71
CA ILE A 214 -14.20 14.15 12.82
C ILE A 214 -14.82 13.49 14.06
N PHE A 215 -15.91 12.73 13.86
CA PHE A 215 -16.55 11.97 14.93
C PHE A 215 -15.58 10.96 15.57
N ALA A 216 -14.89 10.16 14.75
CA ALA A 216 -13.91 9.17 15.21
C ALA A 216 -12.79 9.83 16.01
N THR A 217 -12.21 10.93 15.51
CA THR A 217 -11.19 11.69 16.25
C THR A 217 -11.73 12.20 17.58
N GLY A 218 -12.90 12.86 17.58
CA GLY A 218 -13.48 13.42 18.79
C GLY A 218 -13.80 12.37 19.86
N ILE A 219 -14.47 11.28 19.47
CA ILE A 219 -14.90 10.26 20.44
C ILE A 219 -13.73 9.43 20.97
N THR A 220 -12.76 9.08 20.13
CA THR A 220 -11.59 8.30 20.58
C THR A 220 -10.66 9.13 21.45
N SER A 221 -10.41 10.41 21.12
CA SER A 221 -9.65 11.31 21.99
C SER A 221 -10.35 11.55 23.33
N PHE A 222 -11.66 11.83 23.32
CA PHE A 222 -12.41 12.03 24.57
C PHE A 222 -12.36 10.80 25.49
N LEU A 223 -12.62 9.60 24.94
CA LEU A 223 -12.59 8.37 25.72
C LEU A 223 -11.17 8.02 26.17
N SER A 224 -10.15 8.28 25.34
CA SER A 224 -8.75 8.08 25.71
C SER A 224 -8.35 8.95 26.89
N ALA A 225 -8.60 10.26 26.80
CA ALA A 225 -8.31 11.21 27.87
C ALA A 225 -9.09 10.89 29.17
N LYS A 226 -10.35 10.45 29.05
CA LYS A 226 -11.19 10.17 30.22
C LYS A 226 -10.86 8.84 30.90
N PHE A 227 -10.52 7.81 30.12
CA PHE A 227 -10.37 6.43 30.61
C PHE A 227 -8.95 5.90 30.43
N LEU A 228 -8.44 5.81 29.21
CA LEU A 228 -7.17 5.11 28.91
C LEU A 228 -5.95 5.81 29.55
N GLN A 229 -5.94 7.15 29.60
CA GLN A 229 -4.87 7.90 30.26
C GLN A 229 -4.94 7.83 31.79
N LYS A 230 -6.14 7.61 32.34
CA LYS A 230 -6.36 7.51 33.79
C LYS A 230 -6.13 6.08 34.32
N TYR A 231 -6.53 5.09 33.53
CA TYR A 231 -6.47 3.66 33.84
C TYR A 231 -5.56 2.98 32.82
N SER A 232 -4.27 2.89 33.13
CA SER A 232 -3.27 2.33 32.21
C SER A 232 -3.56 0.86 31.86
N GLU A 233 -4.22 0.11 32.75
CA GLU A 233 -4.63 -1.27 32.46
C GLU A 233 -5.62 -1.39 31.30
N LEU A 234 -6.34 -0.31 30.94
CA LEU A 234 -7.28 -0.29 29.80
C LEU A 234 -6.59 0.05 28.46
N ASN A 235 -5.27 0.27 28.47
CA ASN A 235 -4.49 0.66 27.31
C ASN A 235 -3.20 -0.16 27.15
N ASP A 236 -3.17 -1.37 27.69
CA ASP A 236 -2.09 -2.34 27.54
C ASP A 236 -2.63 -3.68 26.97
N PRO A 237 -2.98 -3.75 25.67
CA PRO A 237 -3.51 -4.96 25.05
C PRO A 237 -2.44 -6.03 24.75
N GLY A 238 -1.17 -5.74 25.03
CA GLY A 238 -0.04 -6.50 24.50
C GLY A 238 0.17 -6.32 22.99
N ARG A 239 1.07 -7.13 22.42
CA ARG A 239 1.38 -7.11 20.98
C ARG A 239 1.43 -8.52 20.42
N PHE A 240 1.04 -8.66 19.15
CA PHE A 240 1.21 -9.92 18.46
C PHE A 240 2.70 -10.23 18.33
N PRO A 241 3.13 -11.45 18.72
CA PRO A 241 4.53 -11.83 18.63
C PRO A 241 4.96 -11.91 17.16
N THR A 242 6.26 -11.73 16.95
CA THR A 242 6.88 -12.05 15.67
C THR A 242 6.82 -13.55 15.45
N ILE A 243 6.29 -13.96 14.30
CA ILE A 243 6.23 -15.38 13.90
C ILE A 243 7.24 -15.56 12.78
N GLU A 244 8.17 -16.50 12.96
CA GLU A 244 9.15 -16.89 11.96
C GLU A 244 8.61 -18.09 11.18
N LEU A 245 8.44 -17.94 9.86
CA LEU A 245 7.99 -19.04 9.02
C LEU A 245 9.17 -19.99 8.76
N PRO A 246 9.13 -21.25 9.25
CA PRO A 246 10.25 -22.17 9.10
C PRO A 246 10.59 -22.36 7.63
N VAL A 247 11.88 -22.53 7.30
CA VAL A 247 12.45 -22.63 5.95
C VAL A 247 12.47 -21.31 5.18
N LEU A 248 11.39 -20.52 5.21
CA LEU A 248 11.32 -19.25 4.47
C LEU A 248 12.03 -18.10 5.21
N SER A 249 12.06 -18.13 6.54
CA SER A 249 12.80 -17.19 7.39
C SER A 249 14.31 -17.27 7.19
N ASP A 250 14.80 -18.45 6.80
CA ASP A 250 16.23 -18.76 6.76
C ASP A 250 16.91 -18.33 5.45
N ILE A 251 16.10 -17.92 4.45
CA ILE A 251 16.61 -17.42 3.17
C ILE A 251 17.43 -16.15 3.43
N PRO A 252 18.72 -16.11 3.03
CA PRO A 252 19.56 -14.94 3.26
C PRO A 252 18.95 -13.69 2.62
N PHE A 253 19.03 -12.56 3.34
CA PHE A 253 18.47 -11.25 2.97
C PHE A 253 16.93 -11.20 2.89
N ILE A 254 16.29 -12.05 2.10
CA ILE A 254 14.83 -12.03 1.86
C ILE A 254 14.04 -12.52 3.08
N GLY A 255 14.51 -13.59 3.74
CA GLY A 255 13.88 -14.22 4.89
C GLY A 255 13.56 -13.23 6.01
N PRO A 256 14.58 -12.53 6.55
CA PRO A 256 14.38 -11.54 7.60
C PRO A 256 13.60 -10.29 7.16
N ILE A 257 13.56 -9.97 5.86
CA ILE A 257 12.79 -8.83 5.35
C ILE A 257 11.31 -9.17 5.21
N MET A 258 10.95 -10.40 4.79
CA MET A 258 9.57 -10.75 4.40
C MET A 258 8.86 -11.73 5.35
N PHE A 259 9.60 -12.56 6.09
CA PHE A 259 9.09 -13.75 6.79
C PHE A 259 9.45 -13.82 8.29
N GLN A 260 9.79 -12.68 8.90
CA GLN A 260 10.00 -12.53 10.33
C GLN A 260 9.13 -11.38 10.88
N HIS A 261 7.81 -11.51 10.75
CA HIS A 261 6.86 -10.46 11.11
C HIS A 261 5.69 -10.96 11.95
N ASN A 262 4.89 -10.02 12.44
CA ASN A 262 3.65 -10.33 13.14
C ASN A 262 2.53 -10.75 12.17
N VAL A 263 1.39 -11.14 12.73
CA VAL A 263 0.21 -11.61 11.99
C VAL A 263 -0.30 -10.62 10.92
N PHE A 264 -0.10 -9.30 11.09
CA PHE A 264 -0.63 -8.30 10.16
C PHE A 264 0.08 -8.32 8.81
N VAL A 265 1.39 -8.56 8.78
CA VAL A 265 2.14 -8.67 7.53
C VAL A 265 1.70 -9.91 6.75
N TYR A 266 1.54 -11.06 7.43
CA TYR A 266 1.06 -12.27 6.78
C TYR A 266 -0.39 -12.15 6.32
N ALA A 267 -1.25 -11.54 7.14
CA ALA A 267 -2.62 -11.23 6.75
C ALA A 267 -2.66 -10.33 5.52
N MET A 268 -1.77 -9.33 5.42
CA MET A 268 -1.67 -8.48 4.23
C MET A 268 -1.38 -9.31 2.98
N TYR A 269 -0.41 -10.24 3.01
CA TYR A 269 -0.14 -11.14 1.88
C TYR A 269 -1.36 -11.98 1.50
N ILE A 270 -2.03 -12.56 2.50
CA ILE A 270 -3.24 -13.37 2.28
C ILE A 270 -4.34 -12.52 1.65
N PHE A 271 -4.62 -11.33 2.20
CA PHE A 271 -5.65 -10.44 1.70
C PHE A 271 -5.32 -9.90 0.30
N LEU A 272 -4.06 -9.65 -0.03
CA LEU A 272 -3.66 -9.28 -1.40
C LEU A 272 -4.06 -10.36 -2.40
N ILE A 273 -3.78 -11.63 -2.10
CA ILE A 273 -4.14 -12.77 -2.95
C ILE A 273 -5.67 -12.92 -3.00
N VAL A 274 -6.31 -12.97 -1.83
CA VAL A 274 -7.77 -13.19 -1.71
C VAL A 274 -8.57 -12.11 -2.42
N LEU A 275 -8.21 -10.83 -2.25
CA LEU A 275 -8.91 -9.72 -2.90
C LEU A 275 -8.62 -9.68 -4.40
N THR A 276 -7.41 -10.03 -4.83
CA THR A 276 -7.10 -10.10 -6.26
C THR A 276 -7.92 -11.19 -6.94
N ILE A 277 -7.95 -12.39 -6.35
CA ILE A 277 -8.80 -13.49 -6.85
C ILE A 277 -10.27 -13.07 -6.79
N GLY A 278 -10.73 -12.56 -5.65
CA GLY A 278 -12.09 -12.11 -5.43
C GLY A 278 -12.57 -11.11 -6.47
N LEU A 279 -11.83 -10.01 -6.68
CA LEU A 279 -12.25 -8.91 -7.56
C LEU A 279 -12.10 -9.22 -9.06
N TYR A 280 -11.06 -9.97 -9.45
CA TYR A 280 -10.73 -10.15 -10.86
C TYR A 280 -11.11 -11.51 -11.42
N TYR A 281 -11.19 -12.54 -10.59
CA TYR A 281 -11.35 -13.93 -11.02
C TYR A 281 -12.63 -14.61 -10.51
N THR A 282 -13.51 -13.91 -9.78
CA THR A 282 -14.80 -14.46 -9.34
C THR A 282 -16.01 -13.71 -9.90
N ARG A 283 -17.17 -14.39 -9.86
CA ARG A 283 -18.48 -13.79 -10.21
C ARG A 283 -18.83 -12.60 -9.32
N TRP A 284 -18.44 -12.65 -8.04
CA TRP A 284 -18.66 -11.54 -7.10
C TRP A 284 -17.91 -10.30 -7.56
N GLY A 285 -16.63 -10.45 -7.89
CA GLY A 285 -15.79 -9.34 -8.35
C GLY A 285 -16.27 -8.72 -9.67
N LEU A 286 -16.73 -9.54 -10.62
CA LEU A 286 -17.34 -9.05 -11.86
C LEU A 286 -18.59 -8.20 -11.57
N ARG A 287 -19.47 -8.67 -10.67
CA ARG A 287 -20.68 -7.93 -10.26
C ARG A 287 -20.34 -6.62 -9.55
N VAL A 288 -19.37 -6.64 -8.64
CA VAL A 288 -18.90 -5.43 -7.94
C VAL A 288 -18.43 -4.39 -8.96
N ARG A 289 -17.53 -4.77 -9.88
CA ARG A 289 -17.00 -3.86 -10.90
C ARG A 289 -18.08 -3.35 -11.86
N ALA A 290 -19.00 -4.22 -12.29
CA ALA A 290 -20.13 -3.81 -13.14
C ALA A 290 -21.05 -2.81 -12.43
N VAL A 291 -21.30 -3.01 -11.14
CA VAL A 291 -22.08 -2.08 -10.29
C VAL A 291 -21.38 -0.73 -10.11
N GLY A 292 -20.05 -0.73 -10.03
CA GLY A 292 -19.24 0.49 -9.95
C GLY A 292 -19.28 1.31 -11.24
N GLU A 293 -19.10 0.67 -12.40
CA GLU A 293 -19.02 1.37 -13.69
C GLU A 293 -20.39 1.72 -14.28
N HIS A 294 -21.33 0.76 -14.29
CA HIS A 294 -22.64 0.90 -14.93
C HIS A 294 -23.77 0.30 -14.07
N PRO A 295 -24.14 0.95 -12.94
CA PRO A 295 -25.12 0.41 -12.00
C PRO A 295 -26.49 0.15 -12.64
N LYS A 296 -26.95 1.03 -13.55
CA LYS A 296 -28.25 0.85 -14.24
C LYS A 296 -28.25 -0.41 -15.11
N ALA A 297 -27.16 -0.68 -15.84
CA ALA A 297 -27.05 -1.89 -16.66
C ALA A 297 -26.98 -3.16 -15.80
N ALA A 298 -26.24 -3.11 -14.68
CA ALA A 298 -26.15 -4.22 -13.75
C ALA A 298 -27.53 -4.61 -13.17
N ASP A 299 -28.36 -3.61 -12.83
CA ASP A 299 -29.71 -3.84 -12.27
C ASP A 299 -30.64 -4.50 -13.29
N THR A 300 -30.58 -4.10 -14.58
CA THR A 300 -31.37 -4.74 -15.66
C THR A 300 -31.03 -6.21 -15.88
N LEU A 301 -29.83 -6.64 -15.49
CA LEU A 301 -29.37 -8.03 -15.55
C LEU A 301 -29.62 -8.80 -14.23
N GLY A 302 -30.41 -8.23 -13.31
CA GLY A 302 -30.83 -8.87 -12.06
C GLY A 302 -29.82 -8.80 -10.92
N ILE A 303 -28.77 -7.97 -11.03
CA ILE A 303 -27.80 -7.76 -9.95
C ILE A 303 -28.36 -6.70 -9.00
N ASN A 304 -28.59 -7.07 -7.74
CA ASN A 304 -28.98 -6.09 -6.72
C ASN A 304 -27.81 -5.12 -6.43
N VAL A 305 -27.89 -3.94 -7.03
CA VAL A 305 -26.89 -2.86 -6.94
C VAL A 305 -26.66 -2.43 -5.50
N PHE A 306 -27.75 -2.19 -4.76
CA PHE A 306 -27.70 -1.73 -3.38
C PHE A 306 -26.96 -2.71 -2.48
N ARG A 307 -27.37 -3.99 -2.51
CA ARG A 307 -26.75 -5.05 -1.70
C ARG A 307 -25.27 -5.20 -2.01
N THR A 308 -24.90 -5.15 -3.30
CA THR A 308 -23.49 -5.22 -3.72
C THR A 308 -22.69 -4.06 -3.15
N ARG A 309 -23.20 -2.83 -3.23
CA ARG A 309 -22.54 -1.64 -2.66
C ARG A 309 -22.40 -1.71 -1.15
N TYR A 310 -23.46 -2.05 -0.42
CA TYR A 310 -23.41 -2.21 1.04
C TYR A 310 -22.35 -3.22 1.46
N MET A 311 -22.34 -4.39 0.83
CA MET A 311 -21.35 -5.43 1.12
C MET A 311 -19.93 -4.96 0.85
N SER A 312 -19.67 -4.33 -0.30
CA SER A 312 -18.35 -3.81 -0.63
C SER A 312 -17.86 -2.75 0.35
N VAL A 313 -18.72 -1.81 0.75
CA VAL A 313 -18.37 -0.76 1.71
C VAL A 313 -18.08 -1.33 3.09
N VAL A 314 -18.92 -2.24 3.59
CA VAL A 314 -18.72 -2.89 4.90
C VAL A 314 -17.45 -3.75 4.91
N LEU A 315 -17.19 -4.52 3.84
CA LEU A 315 -15.92 -5.26 3.69
C LEU A 315 -14.71 -4.31 3.68
N GLY A 316 -14.84 -3.15 3.04
CA GLY A 316 -13.84 -2.09 3.11
C GLY A 316 -13.64 -1.59 4.55
N GLY A 317 -14.72 -1.41 5.31
CA GLY A 317 -14.67 -1.06 6.73
C GLY A 317 -13.95 -2.10 7.59
N PHE A 318 -14.23 -3.38 7.38
CA PHE A 318 -13.51 -4.46 8.05
C PHE A 318 -12.01 -4.42 7.75
N MET A 319 -11.63 -4.14 6.49
CA MET A 319 -10.23 -3.99 6.09
C MET A 319 -9.55 -2.78 6.74
N ALA A 320 -10.25 -1.65 6.82
CA ALA A 320 -9.75 -0.45 7.49
C ALA A 320 -9.63 -0.67 9.01
N GLY A 321 -10.61 -1.31 9.64
CA GLY A 321 -10.55 -1.67 11.06
C GLY A 321 -9.38 -2.61 11.38
N PHE A 322 -9.15 -3.62 10.53
CA PHE A 322 -7.98 -4.50 10.62
C PHE A 322 -6.66 -3.71 10.47
N GLY A 323 -6.58 -2.83 9.47
CA GLY A 323 -5.42 -1.95 9.26
C GLY A 323 -5.18 -0.96 10.40
N GLY A 324 -6.24 -0.53 11.09
CA GLY A 324 -6.17 0.29 12.29
C GLY A 324 -5.61 -0.46 13.50
N ALA A 325 -6.04 -1.71 13.70
CA ALA A 325 -5.56 -2.56 14.78
C ALA A 325 -4.04 -2.81 14.73
N TYR A 326 -3.42 -2.70 13.56
CA TYR A 326 -1.97 -2.80 13.42
C TYR A 326 -1.23 -1.77 14.29
N PHE A 327 -1.74 -0.54 14.44
CA PHE A 327 -1.05 0.49 15.20
C PHE A 327 -0.91 0.13 16.68
N THR A 328 -1.97 -0.41 17.29
CA THR A 328 -2.01 -0.75 18.71
C THR A 328 -1.54 -2.17 18.98
N LEU A 329 -2.05 -3.17 18.24
CA LEU A 329 -1.79 -4.59 18.50
C LEU A 329 -0.57 -5.14 17.73
N GLY A 330 -0.16 -4.45 16.65
CA GLY A 330 0.95 -4.88 15.78
C GLY A 330 2.26 -4.12 16.01
N SER A 331 2.19 -2.83 16.35
CA SER A 331 3.36 -1.94 16.42
C SER A 331 3.63 -1.43 17.84
N VAL A 332 2.80 -0.53 18.34
CA VAL A 332 3.11 0.28 19.52
C VAL A 332 2.80 -0.46 20.83
N GLY A 333 1.71 -1.23 20.88
CA GLY A 333 1.27 -1.94 22.11
C GLY A 333 0.35 -1.12 23.00
N ARG A 334 -0.13 0.04 22.53
CA ARG A 334 -1.11 0.90 23.20
C ARG A 334 -1.75 1.85 22.19
N PHE A 335 -2.87 2.45 22.54
CA PHE A 335 -3.49 3.54 21.80
C PHE A 335 -2.91 4.89 22.22
N ASP A 336 -2.52 5.69 21.22
CA ASP A 336 -2.19 7.10 21.37
C ASP A 336 -3.21 7.93 20.57
N GLU A 337 -3.52 9.14 21.03
CA GLU A 337 -4.48 10.00 20.33
C GLU A 337 -4.03 10.33 18.92
N VAL A 338 -4.94 10.23 17.95
CA VAL A 338 -4.69 10.52 16.53
C VAL A 338 -3.50 9.71 15.95
N MET A 339 -3.22 8.51 16.48
CA MET A 339 -2.05 7.72 16.08
C MET A 339 -2.04 7.28 14.60
N THR A 340 -3.20 7.24 13.95
CA THR A 340 -3.30 6.99 12.50
C THR A 340 -2.58 8.06 11.69
N ALA A 341 -2.61 9.32 12.14
CA ALA A 341 -1.87 10.46 11.59
C ALA A 341 -1.99 10.61 10.07
N GLY A 342 -3.21 10.45 9.52
CA GLY A 342 -3.50 10.62 8.10
C GLY A 342 -3.15 9.40 7.22
N ARG A 343 -2.70 8.29 7.80
CA ARG A 343 -2.33 7.07 7.05
C ARG A 343 -3.50 6.45 6.29
N GLY A 344 -4.74 6.66 6.73
CA GLY A 344 -5.93 6.27 5.99
C GLY A 344 -6.09 7.06 4.68
N PHE A 345 -5.82 8.37 4.70
CA PHE A 345 -5.81 9.19 3.49
C PHE A 345 -4.65 8.84 2.57
N ILE A 346 -3.48 8.54 3.12
CA ILE A 346 -2.33 8.05 2.36
C ILE A 346 -2.66 6.70 1.70
N GLY A 347 -3.39 5.82 2.40
CA GLY A 347 -3.91 4.58 1.83
C GLY A 347 -4.82 4.82 0.62
N LEU A 348 -5.71 5.82 0.70
CA LEU A 348 -6.53 6.24 -0.45
C LEU A 348 -5.66 6.75 -1.62
N ALA A 349 -4.60 7.51 -1.34
CA ALA A 349 -3.67 7.92 -2.40
C ALA A 349 -2.95 6.70 -3.01
N ALA A 350 -2.52 5.74 -2.18
CA ALA A 350 -1.85 4.53 -2.62
C ALA A 350 -2.72 3.66 -3.55
N MET A 351 -4.04 3.57 -3.34
CA MET A 351 -4.92 2.87 -4.28
C MET A 351 -5.08 3.57 -5.64
N ILE A 352 -5.03 4.90 -5.66
CA ILE A 352 -5.09 5.68 -6.92
C ILE A 352 -3.81 5.44 -7.71
N PHE A 353 -2.63 5.58 -7.08
CA PHE A 353 -1.36 5.23 -7.71
C PHE A 353 -1.28 3.75 -8.09
N GLY A 354 -1.91 2.89 -7.30
CA GLY A 354 -2.07 1.46 -7.56
C GLY A 354 -3.11 1.09 -8.62
N ASN A 355 -3.74 2.08 -9.28
CA ASN A 355 -4.75 1.89 -10.31
C ASN A 355 -5.90 0.95 -9.88
N TRP A 356 -6.41 1.14 -8.66
CA TRP A 356 -7.50 0.34 -8.07
C TRP A 356 -7.24 -1.18 -8.09
N ASN A 357 -5.97 -1.60 -8.04
CA ASN A 357 -5.55 -2.99 -8.00
C ASN A 357 -4.87 -3.28 -6.66
N PRO A 358 -5.24 -4.36 -5.93
CA PRO A 358 -4.61 -4.69 -4.65
C PRO A 358 -3.08 -4.75 -4.69
N PHE A 359 -2.49 -5.40 -5.70
CA PHE A 359 -1.02 -5.48 -5.85
C PHE A 359 -0.40 -4.13 -6.23
N GLY A 360 -1.10 -3.34 -7.04
CA GLY A 360 -0.68 -1.97 -7.34
C GLY A 360 -0.68 -1.09 -6.09
N SER A 361 -1.72 -1.21 -5.26
CA SER A 361 -1.86 -0.51 -3.99
C SER A 361 -0.75 -0.89 -3.00
N PHE A 362 -0.39 -2.18 -2.94
CA PHE A 362 0.75 -2.65 -2.15
C PHE A 362 2.07 -2.07 -2.66
N GLY A 363 2.30 -2.06 -3.97
CA GLY A 363 3.49 -1.46 -4.57
C GLY A 363 3.60 0.04 -4.28
N ALA A 364 2.49 0.78 -4.36
CA ALA A 364 2.45 2.18 -3.94
C ALA A 364 2.69 2.34 -2.42
N GLY A 365 2.10 1.46 -1.60
CA GLY A 365 2.33 1.43 -0.15
C GLY A 365 3.79 1.19 0.22
N LEU A 366 4.50 0.30 -0.48
CA LEU A 366 5.94 0.05 -0.31
C LEU A 366 6.82 1.23 -0.71
N LEU A 367 6.38 2.04 -1.68
CA LEU A 367 7.13 3.23 -2.09
C LEU A 367 6.94 4.41 -1.13
N ILE A 368 5.78 4.49 -0.47
CA ILE A 368 5.44 5.59 0.44
C ILE A 368 5.87 5.30 1.88
N GLY A 369 5.75 4.05 2.32
CA GLY A 369 6.13 3.59 3.67
C GLY A 369 7.64 3.55 3.83
#